data_AF-A0A8J3LBI3-F1
#
_entry.id   AF-A0A8J3LBI3-F1
#
_cell.length_a   1.000
_cell.length_b   1.000
_cell.length_c   1.000
_cell.angle_alpha   90.00
_cell.angle_beta   90.00
_cell.angle_gamma   90.00
#
_symmetry.space_group_name_H-M   'P 1'
#
loop_
_entity.id
_entity.type
_entity.pdbx_description
1 polymer ?
#
loop_
_entity_poly.entity_id
_entity_poly.type
_entity_poly.pdbx_seq_one_letter_code
_entity_poly.pdbx_strand_id
1 'polypeptide(L)'
;MNPTSRALHAALAALTITAALLAAGPAAAADPAGPITGLAGKCLDVPGAATANGTPLQLWTCNNTAAQTWTVGADGTLRALGKCLDVNGGINADGTKVQLWDCHAGNTHQQWTYRPATRNLVNPETGRCLDVTGQSSADGARLQIWTCNGQTNQQWTLPSGTVPACVRTTTPGERTVPVTFNGTTHQVTVYVPTGAAPGTRLPLVLNLHGTSGTGTGQLRYSEMKAAADTGRYLVAAPDGAFVNGSGYAWNVPGVGDPPPGRDDVGFLAQVIATMTGSALCADSTRVYLTGYSGGGRMTSAFACARPDLVAAIAPVAGLRAGRPDPANTSRPDPLSCRPTRPVPVIAFHGQQDNTNPYPGGGSELWQYSVPAAQQRWAAIDACPAAPVTTTVAAHVTRIAYNGCRDGADVHLYAISDGGHTWPGTTQASPGNGNTTREISANTLMWQFFQRYRLPGA
;
A
#
# COMPACT_ATOMS: atom_id res chain seq x y z
N MET A 1 -67.81 42.66 -49.17
CA MET A 1 -66.86 41.87 -49.98
C MET A 1 -65.46 42.47 -49.73
N ASN A 2 -64.53 41.67 -49.15
CA ASN A 2 -63.06 41.77 -48.96
C ASN A 2 -62.27 43.12 -49.11
N PRO A 3 -61.02 43.27 -48.59
CA PRO A 3 -60.24 42.50 -47.58
C PRO A 3 -59.31 43.36 -46.64
N THR A 4 -58.30 42.72 -46.00
CA THR A 4 -57.02 43.21 -45.38
C THR A 4 -57.01 43.39 -43.85
N SER A 5 -56.05 42.93 -43.03
CA SER A 5 -54.73 42.31 -43.21
C SER A 5 -54.42 41.34 -42.05
N ARG A 6 -53.76 40.20 -42.32
CA ARG A 6 -53.19 39.31 -41.29
C ARG A 6 -51.66 39.45 -41.28
N ALA A 7 -51.11 39.81 -40.12
CA ALA A 7 -49.67 39.86 -39.89
C ALA A 7 -49.10 38.45 -39.65
N LEU A 8 -48.04 38.10 -40.39
CA LEU A 8 -47.20 36.92 -40.18
C LEU A 8 -46.41 37.06 -38.87
N HIS A 9 -46.39 36.00 -38.05
CA HIS A 9 -45.32 35.76 -37.09
C HIS A 9 -44.60 34.47 -37.52
N ALA A 10 -43.38 34.61 -38.01
CA ALA A 10 -42.48 33.50 -38.30
C ALA A 10 -41.74 33.13 -37.01
N ALA A 11 -41.90 31.89 -36.54
CA ALA A 11 -41.10 31.32 -35.48
C ALA A 11 -39.88 30.61 -36.09
N LEU A 12 -38.68 31.14 -35.86
CA LEU A 12 -37.43 30.42 -36.11
C LEU A 12 -37.16 29.48 -34.92
N ALA A 13 -37.22 28.18 -35.14
CA ALA A 13 -36.67 27.19 -34.21
C ALA A 13 -35.20 26.94 -34.57
N ALA A 14 -34.28 27.38 -33.71
CA ALA A 14 -32.86 27.08 -33.83
C ALA A 14 -32.60 25.66 -33.30
N LEU A 15 -32.17 24.75 -34.18
CA LEU A 15 -31.76 23.40 -33.81
C LEU A 15 -30.26 23.42 -33.44
N THR A 16 -29.95 23.36 -32.14
CA THR A 16 -28.57 23.21 -31.66
C THR A 16 -28.21 21.73 -31.61
N ILE A 17 -27.29 21.29 -32.48
CA ILE A 17 -26.70 19.94 -32.43
C ILE A 17 -25.55 19.98 -31.42
N THR A 18 -25.79 19.51 -30.20
CA THR A 18 -24.71 19.19 -29.25
C THR A 18 -24.07 17.85 -29.62
N ALA A 19 -22.85 17.90 -30.14
CA ALA A 19 -22.00 16.72 -30.26
C ALA A 19 -21.54 16.30 -28.85
N ALA A 20 -22.10 15.19 -28.34
CA ALA A 20 -21.60 14.56 -27.13
C ALA A 20 -20.27 13.86 -27.43
N LEU A 21 -19.16 14.44 -26.97
CA LEU A 21 -17.88 13.75 -26.89
C LEU A 21 -17.99 12.68 -25.79
N LEU A 22 -18.13 11.41 -26.20
CA LEU A 22 -17.87 10.28 -25.33
C LEU A 22 -16.38 10.27 -24.98
N ALA A 23 -16.03 10.85 -23.83
CA ALA A 23 -14.73 10.64 -23.23
C ALA A 23 -14.63 9.17 -22.80
N ALA A 24 -13.97 8.34 -23.61
CA ALA A 24 -13.57 7.01 -23.18
C ALA A 24 -12.68 7.16 -21.93
N GLY A 25 -13.15 6.64 -20.79
CA GLY A 25 -12.35 6.57 -19.57
C GLY A 25 -11.07 5.77 -19.82
N PRO A 26 -10.02 5.95 -18.98
CA PRO A 26 -8.82 5.15 -19.10
C PRO A 26 -9.20 3.66 -18.99
N ALA A 27 -8.86 2.89 -20.02
CA ALA A 27 -9.04 1.46 -20.02
C ALA A 27 -8.32 0.88 -18.80
N ALA A 28 -9.04 0.12 -17.97
CA ALA A 28 -8.45 -0.62 -16.88
C ALA A 28 -7.28 -1.45 -17.44
N ALA A 29 -6.12 -1.40 -16.78
CA ALA A 29 -5.01 -2.26 -17.15
C ALA A 29 -5.51 -3.71 -17.15
N ALA A 30 -5.46 -4.37 -18.31
CA ALA A 30 -5.90 -5.75 -18.41
C ALA A 30 -5.03 -6.63 -17.50
N ASP A 31 -5.67 -7.55 -16.77
CA ASP A 31 -5.01 -8.55 -15.95
C ASP A 31 -3.95 -9.31 -16.79
N PRO A 32 -2.74 -9.60 -16.25
CA PRO A 32 -1.71 -10.33 -16.98
C PRO A 32 -2.25 -11.67 -17.50
N ALA A 33 -2.07 -11.96 -18.79
CA ALA A 33 -2.53 -13.19 -19.41
C ALA A 33 -1.41 -13.88 -20.20
N GLY A 34 -1.33 -15.22 -20.09
CA GLY A 34 -0.35 -16.04 -20.82
C GLY A 34 -0.09 -17.37 -20.13
N PRO A 35 1.01 -18.08 -20.48
CA PRO A 35 1.34 -19.35 -19.86
C PRO A 35 1.80 -19.21 -18.41
N ILE A 36 1.23 -20.02 -17.52
CA ILE A 36 1.83 -20.34 -16.23
C ILE A 36 2.74 -21.55 -16.45
N THR A 37 4.04 -21.39 -16.23
CA THR A 37 5.02 -22.47 -16.43
C THR A 37 5.55 -23.00 -15.11
N GLY A 38 5.82 -24.30 -15.03
CA GLY A 38 6.28 -24.96 -13.81
C GLY A 38 7.38 -25.97 -14.08
N LEU A 39 7.22 -27.16 -13.51
CA LEU A 39 8.18 -28.27 -13.61
C LEU A 39 8.58 -28.54 -15.07
N ALA A 40 9.90 -28.70 -15.30
CA ALA A 40 10.49 -28.93 -16.63
C ALA A 40 10.13 -27.87 -17.70
N GLY A 41 9.75 -26.65 -17.29
CA GLY A 41 9.37 -25.58 -18.21
C GLY A 41 8.03 -25.80 -18.92
N LYS A 42 7.21 -26.75 -18.43
CA LYS A 42 5.91 -27.09 -19.00
C LYS A 42 4.80 -26.20 -18.45
N CYS A 43 3.69 -26.14 -19.18
CA CYS A 43 2.58 -25.23 -18.92
C CYS A 43 1.49 -25.88 -18.07
N LEU A 44 0.86 -25.09 -17.21
CA LEU A 44 -0.44 -25.36 -16.62
C LEU A 44 -1.49 -25.43 -17.74
N ASP A 45 -2.19 -26.55 -17.86
CA ASP A 45 -3.00 -26.87 -19.03
C ASP A 45 -4.39 -27.39 -18.65
N VAL A 46 -5.39 -26.94 -19.42
CA VAL A 46 -6.74 -27.52 -19.45
C VAL A 46 -6.77 -28.65 -20.48
N PRO A 47 -6.86 -29.93 -20.06
CA PRO A 47 -6.76 -31.06 -20.98
C PRO A 47 -7.79 -30.98 -22.11
N GLY A 48 -7.31 -30.96 -23.35
CA GLY A 48 -8.17 -30.89 -24.54
C GLY A 48 -9.04 -29.64 -24.62
N ALA A 49 -8.70 -28.57 -23.90
CA ALA A 49 -9.55 -27.38 -23.73
C ALA A 49 -10.96 -27.69 -23.18
N ALA A 50 -11.12 -28.79 -22.45
CA ALA A 50 -12.41 -29.19 -21.88
C ALA A 50 -12.85 -28.22 -20.78
N THR A 51 -13.99 -27.55 -20.99
CA THR A 51 -14.53 -26.54 -20.06
C THR A 51 -15.56 -27.08 -19.08
N ALA A 52 -15.79 -28.40 -19.02
CA ALA A 52 -16.72 -28.97 -18.05
C ALA A 52 -16.22 -28.70 -16.61
N ASN A 53 -17.12 -28.32 -15.69
CA ASN A 53 -16.78 -28.17 -14.29
C ASN A 53 -16.26 -29.49 -13.74
N GLY A 54 -15.16 -29.41 -12.99
CA GLY A 54 -14.49 -30.58 -12.43
C GLY A 54 -13.39 -31.18 -13.30
N THR A 55 -13.14 -30.60 -14.49
CA THR A 55 -12.05 -31.02 -15.38
C THR A 55 -10.71 -30.98 -14.63
N PRO A 56 -10.04 -32.13 -14.42
CA PRO A 56 -8.75 -32.17 -13.72
C PRO A 56 -7.68 -31.48 -14.55
N LEU A 57 -6.96 -30.53 -13.95
CA LEU A 57 -5.89 -29.84 -14.66
C LEU A 57 -4.62 -30.68 -14.71
N GLN A 58 -3.75 -30.33 -15.65
CA GLN A 58 -2.53 -31.08 -15.92
C GLN A 58 -1.34 -30.17 -16.21
N LEU A 59 -0.16 -30.76 -16.19
CA LEU A 59 1.06 -30.22 -16.78
C LEU A 59 1.18 -30.75 -18.22
N TRP A 60 1.45 -29.86 -19.17
CA TRP A 60 1.61 -30.22 -20.57
C TRP A 60 2.69 -29.37 -21.25
N THR A 61 3.35 -29.94 -22.26
CA THR A 61 4.30 -29.22 -23.13
C THR A 61 3.64 -27.94 -23.66
N CYS A 62 4.31 -26.79 -23.51
CA CYS A 62 3.75 -25.51 -23.91
C CYS A 62 3.47 -25.48 -25.43
N ASN A 63 2.22 -25.20 -25.82
CA ASN A 63 1.73 -25.28 -27.19
C ASN A 63 0.99 -24.01 -27.65
N ASN A 64 0.98 -22.95 -26.83
CA ASN A 64 0.38 -21.63 -27.11
C ASN A 64 -1.12 -21.65 -27.44
N THR A 65 -1.84 -22.70 -27.02
CA THR A 65 -3.30 -22.75 -27.17
C THR A 65 -4.02 -22.03 -26.02
N ALA A 66 -5.29 -21.68 -26.21
CA ALA A 66 -6.11 -21.06 -25.17
C ALA A 66 -6.26 -21.94 -23.90
N ALA A 67 -6.02 -23.25 -24.00
CA ALA A 67 -5.99 -24.17 -22.87
C ALA A 67 -4.81 -23.92 -21.90
N GLN A 68 -3.81 -23.16 -22.34
CA GLN A 68 -2.61 -22.81 -21.56
C GLN A 68 -2.49 -21.30 -21.33
N THR A 69 -3.48 -20.52 -21.77
CA THR A 69 -3.52 -19.08 -21.54
C THR A 69 -4.33 -18.80 -20.30
N TRP A 70 -3.62 -18.42 -19.24
CA TRP A 70 -4.20 -18.10 -17.94
C TRP A 70 -4.14 -16.60 -17.69
N THR A 71 -5.26 -16.01 -17.27
CA THR A 71 -5.35 -14.65 -16.75
C THR A 71 -5.12 -14.68 -15.24
N VAL A 72 -4.21 -13.84 -14.75
CA VAL A 72 -3.93 -13.63 -13.33
C VAL A 72 -4.76 -12.46 -12.85
N GLY A 73 -5.91 -12.73 -12.24
CA GLY A 73 -6.83 -11.71 -11.77
C GLY A 73 -6.30 -10.94 -10.56
N ALA A 74 -6.48 -9.62 -10.54
CA ALA A 74 -6.21 -8.79 -9.35
C ALA A 74 -7.05 -9.20 -8.12
N ASP A 75 -8.12 -9.98 -8.34
CA ASP A 75 -9.00 -10.53 -7.31
C ASP A 75 -8.51 -11.87 -6.73
N GLY A 76 -7.29 -12.30 -7.06
CA GLY A 76 -6.66 -13.53 -6.56
C GLY A 76 -7.06 -14.80 -7.31
N THR A 77 -7.86 -14.71 -8.39
CA THR A 77 -8.22 -15.87 -9.21
C THR A 77 -7.24 -16.10 -10.36
N LEU A 78 -7.04 -17.36 -10.75
CA LEU A 78 -6.35 -17.75 -11.98
C LEU A 78 -7.37 -18.30 -12.96
N ARG A 79 -7.49 -17.70 -14.15
CA ARG A 79 -8.61 -17.97 -15.07
C ARG A 79 -8.16 -18.46 -16.43
N ALA A 80 -8.75 -19.53 -16.95
CA ALA A 80 -8.58 -20.00 -18.31
C ALA A 80 -9.93 -20.40 -18.90
N LEU A 81 -10.15 -20.13 -20.19
CA LEU A 81 -11.38 -20.50 -20.90
C LEU A 81 -12.68 -20.05 -20.19
N GLY A 82 -12.64 -18.88 -19.54
CA GLY A 82 -13.77 -18.31 -18.79
C GLY A 82 -14.03 -18.94 -17.42
N LYS A 83 -13.14 -19.79 -16.92
CA LYS A 83 -13.27 -20.55 -15.68
C LYS A 83 -12.06 -20.40 -14.78
N CYS A 84 -12.19 -20.77 -13.52
CA CYS A 84 -11.22 -20.55 -12.46
C CYS A 84 -10.46 -21.84 -12.09
N LEU A 85 -9.19 -21.67 -11.72
CA LEU A 85 -8.37 -22.67 -11.05
C LEU A 85 -8.95 -22.94 -9.66
N ASP A 86 -9.40 -24.16 -9.40
CA ASP A 86 -10.22 -24.50 -8.24
C ASP A 86 -9.63 -25.69 -7.46
N VAL A 87 -9.57 -25.57 -6.14
CA VAL A 87 -9.32 -26.71 -5.24
C VAL A 87 -10.62 -27.49 -5.07
N ASN A 88 -10.63 -28.76 -5.48
CA ASN A 88 -11.86 -29.55 -5.51
C ASN A 88 -12.55 -29.61 -4.14
N GLY A 89 -13.74 -28.99 -4.07
CA GLY A 89 -14.56 -28.92 -2.86
C GLY A 89 -13.91 -28.19 -1.68
N GLY A 90 -12.80 -27.47 -1.89
CA GLY A 90 -12.03 -26.83 -0.81
C GLY A 90 -11.39 -27.82 0.16
N ILE A 91 -11.25 -29.09 -0.23
CA ILE A 91 -10.80 -30.14 0.67
C ILE A 91 -9.34 -29.88 1.08
N ASN A 92 -9.14 -29.60 2.37
CA ASN A 92 -7.85 -29.24 2.92
C ASN A 92 -6.96 -30.46 3.23
N ALA A 93 -6.58 -31.22 2.21
CA ALA A 93 -5.75 -32.42 2.32
C ALA A 93 -4.68 -32.46 1.22
N ASP A 94 -3.52 -33.05 1.55
CA ASP A 94 -2.49 -33.33 0.55
C ASP A 94 -3.02 -34.32 -0.49
N GLY A 95 -2.83 -33.99 -1.76
CA GLY A 95 -3.35 -34.78 -2.87
C GLY A 95 -4.74 -34.39 -3.34
N THR A 96 -5.38 -33.37 -2.73
CA THR A 96 -6.65 -32.85 -3.26
C THR A 96 -6.46 -32.33 -4.68
N LYS A 97 -7.27 -32.85 -5.60
CA LYS A 97 -7.29 -32.48 -7.02
C LYS A 97 -7.49 -30.98 -7.22
N VAL A 98 -6.70 -30.41 -8.12
CA VAL A 98 -6.95 -29.08 -8.69
C VAL A 98 -7.66 -29.22 -10.04
N GLN A 99 -8.71 -28.44 -10.23
CA GLN A 99 -9.65 -28.58 -11.36
C GLN A 99 -10.04 -27.23 -11.96
N LEU A 100 -10.71 -27.27 -13.10
CA LEU A 100 -11.38 -26.12 -13.69
C LEU A 100 -12.84 -26.05 -13.19
N TRP A 101 -13.28 -24.87 -12.75
CA TRP A 101 -14.64 -24.64 -12.26
C TRP A 101 -15.16 -23.25 -12.63
N ASP A 102 -16.48 -23.06 -12.68
CA ASP A 102 -17.07 -21.72 -12.83
C ASP A 102 -16.56 -20.75 -11.78
N CYS A 103 -16.25 -19.52 -12.18
CA CYS A 103 -15.75 -18.51 -11.26
C CYS A 103 -16.88 -18.01 -10.34
N HIS A 104 -16.65 -18.06 -9.04
CA HIS A 104 -17.58 -17.59 -8.00
C HIS A 104 -16.88 -16.54 -7.13
N ALA A 105 -17.40 -15.30 -7.16
CA ALA A 105 -16.84 -14.20 -6.38
C ALA A 105 -16.82 -14.55 -4.87
N GLY A 106 -15.68 -14.33 -4.22
CA GLY A 106 -15.50 -14.62 -2.79
C GLY A 106 -15.31 -16.11 -2.44
N ASN A 107 -15.31 -17.02 -3.42
CA ASN A 107 -15.04 -18.44 -3.17
C ASN A 107 -13.54 -18.66 -2.91
N THR A 108 -13.18 -19.03 -1.68
CA THR A 108 -11.78 -19.21 -1.25
C THR A 108 -11.08 -20.40 -1.91
N HIS A 109 -11.83 -21.36 -2.48
CA HIS A 109 -11.26 -22.50 -3.22
C HIS A 109 -10.60 -22.08 -4.54
N GLN A 110 -11.00 -20.91 -5.06
CA GLN A 110 -10.57 -20.36 -6.34
C GLN A 110 -9.53 -19.25 -6.19
N GLN A 111 -9.09 -19.02 -4.96
CA GLN A 111 -8.14 -17.98 -4.59
C GLN A 111 -6.73 -18.56 -4.55
N TRP A 112 -5.77 -17.80 -5.05
CA TRP A 112 -4.36 -18.19 -5.12
C TRP A 112 -3.47 -16.98 -4.88
N THR A 113 -2.56 -17.11 -3.92
CA THR A 113 -1.53 -16.11 -3.61
C THR A 113 -0.19 -16.57 -4.19
N TYR A 114 0.44 -15.73 -5.00
CA TYR A 114 1.77 -16.02 -5.53
C TYR A 114 2.86 -15.53 -4.58
N ARG A 115 3.79 -16.41 -4.19
CA ARG A 115 4.92 -16.07 -3.33
C ARG A 115 6.19 -15.96 -4.19
N PRO A 116 6.60 -14.76 -4.64
CA PRO A 116 7.71 -14.61 -5.60
C PRO A 116 9.06 -15.11 -5.08
N ALA A 117 9.30 -15.04 -3.76
CA ALA A 117 10.55 -15.51 -3.15
C ALA A 117 10.75 -17.03 -3.30
N THR A 118 9.66 -17.80 -3.27
CA THR A 118 9.69 -19.27 -3.36
C THR A 118 9.08 -19.80 -4.66
N ARG A 119 8.50 -18.91 -5.46
CA ARG A 119 7.74 -19.20 -6.69
C ARG A 119 6.52 -20.11 -6.47
N ASN A 120 5.93 -20.13 -5.28
CA ASN A 120 4.75 -20.95 -5.02
C ASN A 120 3.45 -20.23 -5.36
N LEU A 121 2.46 -20.97 -5.86
CA LEU A 121 1.05 -20.59 -5.83
C LEU A 121 0.40 -21.27 -4.63
N VAL A 122 -0.07 -20.49 -3.67
CA VAL A 122 -0.64 -20.99 -2.40
C VAL A 122 -2.13 -20.69 -2.38
N ASN A 123 -2.95 -21.70 -2.13
CA ASN A 123 -4.36 -21.46 -1.85
C ASN A 123 -4.51 -20.98 -0.38
N PRO A 124 -5.07 -19.79 -0.11
CA PRO A 124 -5.06 -19.19 1.21
C PRO A 124 -5.97 -19.88 2.22
N GLU A 125 -7.02 -20.56 1.75
CA GLU A 125 -7.92 -21.38 2.60
C GLU A 125 -7.18 -22.59 3.19
N THR A 126 -6.47 -23.31 2.32
CA THR A 126 -5.81 -24.57 2.69
C THR A 126 -4.40 -24.37 3.23
N GLY A 127 -3.76 -23.24 2.92
CA GLY A 127 -2.34 -22.98 3.20
C GLY A 127 -1.38 -23.84 2.37
N ARG A 128 -1.87 -24.56 1.36
CA ARG A 128 -1.12 -25.53 0.56
C ARG A 128 -0.77 -25.01 -0.83
N CYS A 129 0.29 -25.56 -1.39
CA CYS A 129 0.86 -25.15 -2.67
C CYS A 129 0.26 -25.92 -3.84
N LEU A 130 0.07 -25.27 -4.99
CA LEU A 130 -0.17 -25.92 -6.27
C LEU A 130 1.03 -26.81 -6.60
N ASP A 131 0.78 -28.09 -6.86
CA ASP A 131 1.78 -29.15 -6.91
C ASP A 131 1.54 -30.05 -8.12
N VAL A 132 2.61 -30.40 -8.84
CA VAL A 132 2.57 -31.47 -9.85
C VAL A 132 2.78 -32.82 -9.18
N THR A 133 1.77 -33.69 -9.28
CA THR A 133 1.73 -34.97 -8.57
C THR A 133 2.97 -35.81 -8.89
N GLY A 134 3.66 -36.25 -7.82
CA GLY A 134 4.82 -37.15 -7.90
C GLY A 134 6.05 -36.55 -8.58
N GLN A 135 6.15 -35.22 -8.70
CA GLN A 135 7.19 -34.55 -9.48
C GLN A 135 7.30 -35.05 -10.93
N SER A 136 6.20 -35.54 -11.52
CA SER A 136 6.22 -36.08 -12.87
C SER A 136 6.32 -34.96 -13.90
N SER A 137 7.35 -34.99 -14.74
CA SER A 137 7.49 -34.09 -15.89
C SER A 137 6.83 -34.64 -17.16
N ALA A 138 6.07 -35.74 -17.08
CA ALA A 138 5.36 -36.30 -18.22
C ALA A 138 4.19 -35.39 -18.64
N ASP A 139 3.88 -35.37 -19.94
CA ASP A 139 2.66 -34.72 -20.41
C ASP A 139 1.43 -35.45 -19.85
N GLY A 140 0.51 -34.69 -19.28
CA GLY A 140 -0.68 -35.21 -18.60
C GLY A 140 -0.49 -35.46 -17.10
N ALA A 141 0.67 -35.12 -16.53
CA ALA A 141 0.86 -35.16 -15.08
C ALA A 141 -0.20 -34.29 -14.38
N ARG A 142 -0.91 -34.86 -13.39
CA ARG A 142 -2.02 -34.19 -12.72
C ARG A 142 -1.55 -33.17 -11.71
N LEU A 143 -2.42 -32.20 -11.44
CA LEU A 143 -2.19 -31.18 -10.44
C LEU A 143 -3.03 -31.42 -9.20
N GLN A 144 -2.42 -31.12 -8.06
CA GLN A 144 -2.99 -31.25 -6.74
C GLN A 144 -2.58 -30.07 -5.87
N ILE A 145 -3.14 -29.96 -4.67
CA ILE A 145 -2.52 -29.19 -3.60
C ILE A 145 -1.70 -30.12 -2.70
N TRP A 146 -0.59 -29.60 -2.19
CA TRP A 146 0.27 -30.33 -1.26
C TRP A 146 0.92 -29.37 -0.27
N THR A 147 1.28 -29.85 0.91
CA THR A 147 2.10 -29.13 1.89
C THR A 147 3.32 -28.48 1.20
N CYS A 148 3.45 -27.16 1.35
CA CYS A 148 4.54 -26.41 0.73
C CYS A 148 5.90 -26.90 1.25
N ASN A 149 6.74 -27.46 0.38
CA ASN A 149 7.98 -28.15 0.77
C ASN A 149 9.22 -27.66 -0.01
N GLY A 150 9.06 -26.65 -0.87
CA GLY A 150 10.15 -26.02 -1.63
C GLY A 150 10.63 -26.81 -2.85
N GLN A 151 10.05 -27.99 -3.13
CA GLN A 151 10.43 -28.79 -4.30
C GLN A 151 10.03 -28.11 -5.61
N THR A 152 10.73 -28.45 -6.69
CA THR A 152 10.58 -27.79 -8.01
C THR A 152 9.21 -28.02 -8.64
N ASN A 153 8.50 -29.08 -8.26
CA ASN A 153 7.13 -29.37 -8.72
C ASN A 153 6.07 -28.44 -8.09
N GLN A 154 6.45 -27.58 -7.15
CA GLN A 154 5.60 -26.54 -6.56
C GLN A 154 6.01 -25.12 -6.98
N GLN A 155 7.01 -25.00 -7.86
CA GLN A 155 7.55 -23.73 -8.30
C GLN A 155 6.99 -23.36 -9.67
N TRP A 156 6.32 -22.22 -9.73
CA TRP A 156 5.59 -21.72 -10.88
C TRP A 156 6.08 -20.33 -11.27
N THR A 157 6.12 -20.08 -12.56
CA THR A 157 6.34 -18.77 -13.16
C THR A 157 5.01 -18.37 -13.77
N LEU A 158 4.38 -17.34 -13.20
CA LEU A 158 3.17 -16.77 -13.76
C LEU A 158 3.46 -16.11 -15.10
N PRO A 159 2.45 -15.97 -15.99
CA PRO A 159 2.61 -15.18 -17.18
C PRO A 159 3.07 -13.81 -16.76
N SER A 160 4.31 -13.54 -17.14
CA SER A 160 4.70 -12.19 -17.41
C SER A 160 3.83 -11.82 -18.61
N GLY A 161 2.66 -11.24 -18.35
CA GLY A 161 2.27 -10.16 -19.23
C GLY A 161 3.55 -9.35 -19.42
N THR A 162 3.82 -8.87 -20.61
CA THR A 162 4.37 -7.53 -20.65
C THR A 162 3.42 -6.72 -19.76
N VAL A 163 3.73 -6.59 -18.46
CA VAL A 163 3.56 -5.34 -17.75
C VAL A 163 4.11 -4.40 -18.80
N PRO A 164 3.29 -3.55 -19.45
CA PRO A 164 3.86 -2.55 -20.32
C PRO A 164 5.02 -2.00 -19.50
N ALA A 165 6.26 -2.13 -20.01
CA ALA A 165 7.43 -1.67 -19.27
C ALA A 165 6.98 -0.34 -18.69
N CYS A 166 6.93 -0.22 -17.36
CA CYS A 166 6.21 0.91 -16.83
C CYS A 166 7.07 2.11 -17.19
N VAL A 167 6.71 2.77 -18.29
CA VAL A 167 7.42 3.90 -18.83
C VAL A 167 6.72 5.08 -18.21
N ARG A 168 7.37 5.67 -17.20
CA ARG A 168 7.02 7.01 -16.78
C ARG A 168 7.19 7.94 -17.98
N THR A 169 6.08 8.23 -18.64
CA THR A 169 5.96 9.35 -19.59
C THR A 169 5.88 10.69 -18.87
N THR A 170 5.79 10.64 -17.53
CA THR A 170 5.71 11.80 -16.66
C THR A 170 7.08 12.45 -16.48
N THR A 171 7.16 13.74 -16.77
CA THR A 171 8.34 14.55 -16.45
C THR A 171 8.54 14.65 -14.94
N PRO A 172 9.80 14.63 -14.44
CA PRO A 172 10.10 14.95 -13.05
C PRO A 172 9.47 16.27 -12.60
N GLY A 173 9.14 16.35 -11.32
CA GLY A 173 8.53 17.53 -10.71
C GLY A 173 7.28 17.24 -9.90
N GLU A 174 6.76 18.31 -9.31
CA GLU A 174 5.49 18.29 -8.58
C GLU A 174 4.31 18.35 -9.56
N ARG A 175 3.28 17.58 -9.28
CA ARG A 175 2.03 17.56 -10.05
C ARG A 175 0.88 17.12 -9.18
N THR A 176 -0.32 17.28 -9.72
CA THR A 176 -1.53 16.77 -9.09
C THR A 176 -1.99 15.50 -9.80
N VAL A 177 -2.38 14.49 -9.02
CA VAL A 177 -2.94 13.23 -9.52
C VAL A 177 -4.36 13.07 -8.96
N PRO A 178 -5.39 12.91 -9.81
CA PRO A 178 -6.74 12.66 -9.35
C PRO A 178 -6.85 11.26 -8.75
N VAL A 179 -7.45 11.17 -7.56
CA VAL A 179 -7.76 9.92 -6.86
C VAL A 179 -9.24 9.90 -6.53
N THR A 180 -9.98 9.00 -7.17
CA THR A 180 -11.41 8.82 -6.90
C THR A 180 -11.61 7.87 -5.74
N PHE A 181 -12.31 8.32 -4.70
CA PHE A 181 -12.66 7.53 -3.53
C PHE A 181 -14.13 7.77 -3.17
N ASN A 182 -14.91 6.70 -3.03
CA ASN A 182 -16.35 6.76 -2.75
C ASN A 182 -17.11 7.76 -3.64
N GLY A 183 -16.80 7.77 -4.95
CA GLY A 183 -17.44 8.65 -5.93
C GLY A 183 -16.95 10.10 -5.94
N THR A 184 -16.09 10.51 -5.00
CA THR A 184 -15.49 11.85 -4.96
C THR A 184 -14.06 11.82 -5.50
N THR A 185 -13.72 12.75 -6.40
CA THR A 185 -12.34 12.89 -6.91
C THR A 185 -11.56 13.85 -6.03
N HIS A 186 -10.45 13.38 -5.46
CA HIS A 186 -9.53 14.18 -4.67
C HIS A 186 -8.24 14.44 -5.45
N GLN A 187 -7.75 15.66 -5.37
CA GLN A 187 -6.52 16.07 -6.03
C GLN A 187 -5.34 15.82 -5.09
N VAL A 188 -4.50 14.83 -5.40
CA VAL A 188 -3.34 14.47 -4.56
C VAL A 188 -2.07 15.08 -5.14
N THR A 189 -1.33 15.84 -4.33
CA THR A 189 -0.02 16.35 -4.71
C THR A 189 0.98 15.19 -4.76
N VAL A 190 1.64 15.00 -5.90
CA VAL A 190 2.62 13.95 -6.15
C VAL A 190 3.91 14.59 -6.66
N TYR A 191 5.04 14.12 -6.13
CA TYR A 191 6.36 14.50 -6.62
C TYR A 191 7.04 13.31 -7.29
N VAL A 192 7.45 13.51 -8.55
CA VAL A 192 8.26 12.56 -9.31
C VAL A 192 9.71 13.02 -9.26
N PRO A 193 10.64 12.18 -8.77
CA PRO A 193 12.03 12.59 -8.60
C PRO A 193 12.74 12.73 -9.96
N THR A 194 13.70 13.63 -10.00
CA THR A 194 14.67 13.75 -11.10
C THR A 194 15.60 12.54 -11.16
N GLY A 195 16.25 12.32 -12.30
CA GLY A 195 17.32 11.34 -12.46
C GLY A 195 16.91 9.86 -12.37
N ALA A 196 15.60 9.55 -12.32
CA ALA A 196 15.09 8.19 -12.43
C ALA A 196 14.80 7.81 -13.89
N ALA A 197 15.35 6.70 -14.37
CA ALA A 197 15.08 6.23 -15.73
C ALA A 197 13.57 5.95 -15.91
N PRO A 198 12.96 6.31 -17.06
CA PRO A 198 11.52 6.16 -17.29
C PRO A 198 10.97 4.76 -17.03
N GLY A 199 11.72 3.71 -17.34
CA GLY A 199 11.31 2.30 -17.18
C GLY A 199 11.46 1.71 -15.77
N THR A 200 12.00 2.46 -14.80
CA THR A 200 12.33 1.91 -13.47
C THR A 200 11.16 2.05 -12.49
N ARG A 201 10.69 0.96 -11.87
CA ARG A 201 9.73 1.10 -10.76
C ARG A 201 10.39 1.75 -9.54
N LEU A 202 9.76 2.80 -9.01
CA LEU A 202 10.29 3.55 -7.87
C LEU A 202 9.50 3.23 -6.60
N PRO A 203 10.16 3.20 -5.44
CA PRO A 203 9.46 3.20 -4.16
C PRO A 203 8.50 4.38 -4.05
N LEU A 204 7.46 4.20 -3.26
CA LEU A 204 6.47 5.22 -2.96
C LEU A 204 6.54 5.57 -1.47
N VAL A 205 6.70 6.86 -1.17
CA VAL A 205 6.58 7.40 0.19
C VAL A 205 5.33 8.28 0.25
N LEU A 206 4.36 7.90 1.08
CA LEU A 206 3.27 8.82 1.42
C LEU A 206 3.75 9.75 2.54
N ASN A 207 3.56 11.05 2.39
CA ASN A 207 4.04 12.08 3.34
C ASN A 207 2.87 12.94 3.83
N LEU A 208 2.41 12.66 5.05
CA LEU A 208 1.17 13.20 5.60
C LEU A 208 1.39 14.48 6.42
N HIS A 209 0.60 15.51 6.13
CA HIS A 209 0.70 16.82 6.79
C HIS A 209 0.24 16.79 8.26
N GLY A 210 0.70 17.75 9.06
CA GLY A 210 0.17 18.01 10.41
C GLY A 210 -1.20 18.70 10.37
N THR A 211 -1.88 18.79 11.51
CA THR A 211 -3.17 19.50 11.63
C THR A 211 -3.09 20.93 11.08
N SER A 212 -4.13 21.37 10.38
CA SER A 212 -4.21 22.65 9.65
C SER A 212 -3.25 22.76 8.46
N GLY A 213 -2.55 21.68 8.10
CA GLY A 213 -1.63 21.63 6.97
C GLY A 213 -2.29 21.21 5.65
N THR A 214 -1.50 21.18 4.59
CA THR A 214 -1.87 20.63 3.27
C THR A 214 -0.75 19.72 2.76
N GLY A 215 -1.04 18.86 1.79
CA GLY A 215 -0.05 18.00 1.14
C GLY A 215 1.11 18.78 0.53
N THR A 216 0.82 19.85 -0.22
CA THR A 216 1.84 20.76 -0.77
C THR A 216 2.64 21.44 0.33
N GLY A 217 1.98 21.90 1.40
CA GLY A 217 2.63 22.50 2.56
C GLY A 217 3.59 21.53 3.25
N GLN A 218 3.19 20.26 3.38
CA GLN A 218 4.00 19.21 3.99
C GLN A 218 5.23 18.87 3.15
N LEU A 219 5.12 18.79 1.83
CA LEU A 219 6.27 18.58 0.95
C LEU A 219 7.31 19.69 1.09
N ARG A 220 6.86 20.94 1.24
CA ARG A 220 7.74 22.08 1.53
C ARG A 220 8.35 21.97 2.93
N TYR A 221 7.53 21.79 3.95
CA TYR A 221 7.97 21.78 5.36
C TYR A 221 8.97 20.67 5.66
N SER A 222 8.72 19.46 5.17
CA SER A 222 9.61 18.30 5.34
C SER A 222 10.81 18.29 4.39
N GLU A 223 10.83 19.17 3.38
CA GLU A 223 11.86 19.19 2.32
C GLU A 223 12.00 17.85 1.58
N MET A 224 10.92 17.07 1.53
CA MET A 224 10.92 15.69 1.02
C MET A 224 11.21 15.61 -0.48
N LYS A 225 11.02 16.70 -1.26
CA LYS A 225 11.32 16.71 -2.71
C LYS A 225 12.82 16.50 -2.96
N ALA A 226 13.68 17.25 -2.26
CA ALA A 226 15.13 17.09 -2.39
C ALA A 226 15.62 15.72 -1.90
N ALA A 227 14.98 15.19 -0.84
CA ALA A 227 15.25 13.84 -0.38
C ALA A 227 14.80 12.77 -1.39
N ALA A 228 13.65 12.96 -2.04
CA ALA A 228 13.12 12.09 -3.09
C ALA A 228 13.99 12.08 -4.34
N ASP A 229 14.54 13.23 -4.74
CA ASP A 229 15.57 13.32 -5.78
C ASP A 229 16.75 12.43 -5.40
N THR A 230 17.34 12.65 -4.23
CA THR A 230 18.54 11.90 -3.79
C THR A 230 18.27 10.40 -3.64
N GLY A 231 17.15 10.03 -3.03
CA GLY A 231 16.77 8.65 -2.75
C GLY A 231 16.11 7.91 -3.91
N ARG A 232 15.73 8.63 -4.97
CA ARG A 232 14.99 8.09 -6.13
C ARG A 232 13.70 7.36 -5.70
N TYR A 233 12.76 8.10 -5.12
CA TYR A 233 11.44 7.60 -4.78
C TYR A 233 10.33 8.61 -5.12
N LEU A 234 9.13 8.11 -5.39
CA LEU A 234 7.93 8.93 -5.56
C LEU A 234 7.44 9.41 -4.20
N VAL A 235 6.88 10.61 -4.15
CA VAL A 235 6.19 11.11 -2.95
C VAL A 235 4.75 11.40 -3.27
N ALA A 236 3.80 10.86 -2.51
CA ALA A 236 2.40 11.28 -2.53
C ALA A 236 2.09 12.03 -1.22
N ALA A 237 1.60 13.25 -1.33
CA ALA A 237 1.22 14.10 -0.21
C ALA A 237 -0.27 14.46 -0.33
N PRO A 238 -1.17 13.58 0.15
CA PRO A 238 -2.60 13.83 0.17
C PRO A 238 -3.02 14.82 1.28
N ASP A 239 -4.21 15.40 1.11
CA ASP A 239 -4.91 16.17 2.14
C ASP A 239 -5.85 15.27 2.98
N GLY A 240 -5.97 15.57 4.27
CA GLY A 240 -6.84 14.88 5.23
C GLY A 240 -8.33 15.18 5.05
N ALA A 241 -9.18 14.40 5.72
CA ALA A 241 -10.63 14.47 5.59
C ALA A 241 -11.27 15.81 5.98
N PHE A 242 -10.78 16.44 7.05
CA PHE A 242 -11.43 17.59 7.66
C PHE A 242 -10.85 18.89 7.15
N VAL A 243 -11.69 19.83 6.73
CA VAL A 243 -11.26 21.23 6.62
C VAL A 243 -10.99 21.76 8.03
N ASN A 244 -9.78 22.28 8.24
CA ASN A 244 -9.33 22.79 9.53
C ASN A 244 -8.52 24.08 9.34
N GLY A 245 -9.15 25.22 9.65
CA GLY A 245 -8.57 26.53 9.37
C GLY A 245 -8.33 26.71 7.87
N SER A 246 -7.10 27.06 7.50
CA SER A 246 -6.67 27.21 6.10
C SER A 246 -6.20 25.91 5.44
N GLY A 247 -6.23 24.78 6.15
CA GLY A 247 -5.80 23.48 5.65
C GLY A 247 -6.71 22.36 6.11
N TYR A 248 -6.10 21.23 6.46
CA TYR A 248 -6.83 20.00 6.74
C TYR A 248 -6.39 19.29 8.02
N ALA A 249 -7.20 18.35 8.48
CA ALA A 249 -6.86 17.40 9.54
C ALA A 249 -7.30 15.98 9.15
N TRP A 250 -6.61 14.98 9.72
CA TRP A 250 -6.88 13.57 9.48
C TRP A 250 -7.98 13.04 10.40
N ASN A 251 -8.79 12.11 9.91
CA ASN A 251 -9.83 11.43 10.69
C ASN A 251 -9.29 10.30 11.60
N VAL A 252 -8.12 10.53 12.19
CA VAL A 252 -7.57 9.62 13.20
C VAL A 252 -8.50 9.54 14.40
N PRO A 253 -8.56 8.38 15.06
CA PRO A 253 -9.27 8.20 16.32
C PRO A 253 -9.21 9.39 17.28
N GLY A 254 -10.40 9.92 17.61
CA GLY A 254 -10.64 10.98 18.59
C GLY A 254 -10.32 12.41 18.15
N VAL A 255 -10.13 12.66 16.85
CA VAL A 255 -10.16 14.03 16.27
C VAL A 255 -11.60 14.47 15.91
N GLY A 256 -12.50 13.51 15.65
CA GLY A 256 -13.91 13.73 15.35
C GLY A 256 -14.46 12.69 14.37
N ASP A 257 -15.78 12.68 14.16
CA ASP A 257 -16.41 11.82 13.15
C ASP A 257 -16.16 12.41 11.75
N PRO A 258 -15.63 11.62 10.79
CA PRO A 258 -15.36 12.12 9.45
C PRO A 258 -16.63 12.58 8.72
N PRO A 259 -16.52 13.46 7.71
CA PRO A 259 -17.61 13.68 6.76
C PRO A 259 -18.08 12.33 6.18
N PRO A 260 -19.38 12.16 5.90
CA PRO A 260 -19.90 10.92 5.31
C PRO A 260 -19.10 10.50 4.07
N GLY A 261 -18.60 9.27 4.07
CA GLY A 261 -17.85 8.70 2.95
C GLY A 261 -16.35 9.02 2.91
N ARG A 262 -15.80 9.77 3.89
CA ARG A 262 -14.36 10.11 3.94
C ARG A 262 -13.63 9.42 5.09
N ASP A 263 -13.32 8.14 4.88
CA ASP A 263 -12.37 7.39 5.71
C ASP A 263 -10.93 7.60 5.22
N ASP A 264 -10.05 8.28 5.98
CA ASP A 264 -8.67 8.48 5.53
C ASP A 264 -7.87 7.17 5.46
N VAL A 265 -8.21 6.12 6.23
CA VAL A 265 -7.55 4.80 6.06
C VAL A 265 -7.86 4.24 4.68
N GLY A 266 -9.15 4.14 4.34
CA GLY A 266 -9.60 3.71 3.01
C GLY A 266 -9.10 4.62 1.89
N PHE A 267 -9.11 5.93 2.08
CA PHE A 267 -8.61 6.87 1.08
C PHE A 267 -7.11 6.71 0.84
N LEU A 268 -6.28 6.61 1.88
CA LEU A 268 -4.83 6.41 1.72
C LEU A 268 -4.53 5.07 1.03
N ALA A 269 -5.33 4.02 1.30
CA ALA A 269 -5.24 2.76 0.56
C ALA A 269 -5.56 2.97 -0.93
N GLN A 270 -6.57 3.77 -1.26
CA GLN A 270 -6.89 4.14 -2.64
C GLN A 270 -5.80 5.00 -3.29
N VAL A 271 -5.14 5.89 -2.55
CA VAL A 271 -3.96 6.63 -3.03
C VAL A 271 -2.85 5.65 -3.42
N ILE A 272 -2.51 4.69 -2.56
CA ILE A 272 -1.50 3.66 -2.86
C ILE A 272 -1.88 2.85 -4.10
N ALA A 273 -3.14 2.40 -4.18
CA ALA A 273 -3.64 1.66 -5.34
C ALA A 273 -3.53 2.48 -6.64
N THR A 274 -3.92 3.76 -6.62
CA THR A 274 -3.78 4.65 -7.77
C THR A 274 -2.32 4.85 -8.16
N MET A 275 -1.42 5.11 -7.22
CA MET A 275 0.00 5.32 -7.53
C MET A 275 0.66 4.07 -8.12
N THR A 276 0.36 2.89 -7.56
CA THR A 276 0.94 1.60 -7.97
C THR A 276 0.32 1.04 -9.25
N GLY A 277 -0.93 1.38 -9.54
CA GLY A 277 -1.63 1.04 -10.78
C GLY A 277 -1.48 2.07 -11.92
N SER A 278 -0.87 3.23 -11.67
CA SER A 278 -0.72 4.29 -12.68
C SER A 278 0.58 4.21 -13.50
N ALA A 279 0.67 5.04 -14.53
CA ALA A 279 1.90 5.28 -15.31
C ALA A 279 3.04 5.97 -14.53
N LEU A 280 2.88 6.20 -13.21
CA LEU A 280 3.97 6.70 -12.35
C LEU A 280 4.98 5.61 -11.99
N CYS A 281 4.63 4.33 -12.19
CA CYS A 281 5.52 3.21 -11.94
C CYS A 281 5.96 3.13 -10.49
N ALA A 282 5.04 3.32 -9.55
CA ALA A 282 5.29 2.99 -8.17
C ALA A 282 5.47 1.47 -8.02
N ASP A 283 6.38 1.07 -7.16
CA ASP A 283 6.64 -0.30 -6.77
C ASP A 283 5.72 -0.67 -5.61
N SER A 284 4.74 -1.54 -5.86
CA SER A 284 3.77 -1.99 -4.86
C SER A 284 4.41 -2.75 -3.69
N THR A 285 5.65 -3.25 -3.84
CA THR A 285 6.38 -3.93 -2.75
C THR A 285 7.20 -2.98 -1.89
N ARG A 286 7.39 -1.73 -2.34
CA ARG A 286 8.19 -0.69 -1.67
C ARG A 286 7.34 0.56 -1.42
N VAL A 287 6.29 0.39 -0.63
CA VAL A 287 5.42 1.46 -0.17
C VAL A 287 5.72 1.77 1.29
N TYR A 288 5.96 3.04 1.60
CA TYR A 288 6.31 3.53 2.92
C TYR A 288 5.41 4.71 3.29
N LEU A 289 5.23 4.95 4.58
CA LEU A 289 4.36 6.01 5.09
C LEU A 289 5.08 6.82 6.17
N THR A 290 5.06 8.14 6.02
CA THR A 290 5.60 9.08 7.00
C THR A 290 4.61 10.22 7.19
N GLY A 291 4.73 10.94 8.30
CA GLY A 291 3.92 12.12 8.52
C GLY A 291 4.32 12.90 9.75
N TYR A 292 3.91 14.16 9.78
CA TYR A 292 4.22 15.09 10.85
C TYR A 292 3.02 15.30 11.77
N SER A 293 3.21 15.29 13.09
CA SER A 293 2.17 15.62 14.08
C SER A 293 0.89 14.80 13.89
N GLY A 294 -0.24 15.42 13.54
CA GLY A 294 -1.48 14.73 13.15
C GLY A 294 -1.29 13.69 12.04
N GLY A 295 -0.46 13.99 11.02
CA GLY A 295 -0.09 13.04 9.97
C GLY A 295 0.83 11.92 10.46
N GLY A 296 1.65 12.15 11.49
CA GLY A 296 2.41 11.07 12.16
C GLY A 296 1.50 10.14 12.96
N ARG A 297 0.44 10.71 13.54
CA ARG A 297 -0.65 9.95 14.18
C ARG A 297 -1.39 9.10 13.14
N MET A 298 -1.71 9.68 11.98
CA MET A 298 -2.33 8.96 10.87
C MET A 298 -1.43 7.88 10.29
N THR A 299 -0.12 8.13 10.23
CA THR A 299 0.88 7.13 9.84
C THR A 299 0.81 5.90 10.73
N SER A 300 0.71 6.11 12.05
CA SER A 300 0.57 5.02 13.02
C SER A 300 -0.78 4.29 12.87
N ALA A 301 -1.89 5.04 12.73
CA ALA A 301 -3.23 4.48 12.58
C ALA A 301 -3.38 3.65 11.29
N PHE A 302 -2.83 4.14 10.18
CA PHE A 302 -2.83 3.43 8.91
C PHE A 302 -2.06 2.11 9.02
N ALA A 303 -0.88 2.10 9.64
CA ALA A 303 -0.12 0.86 9.83
C ALA A 303 -0.83 -0.17 10.73
N CYS A 304 -1.58 0.28 11.74
CA CYS A 304 -2.42 -0.61 12.54
C CYS A 304 -3.54 -1.25 11.71
N ALA A 305 -4.15 -0.50 10.79
CA ALA A 305 -5.32 -0.93 10.03
C ALA A 305 -4.98 -1.67 8.73
N ARG A 306 -3.94 -1.23 8.02
CA ARG A 306 -3.50 -1.73 6.70
C ARG A 306 -2.01 -2.08 6.69
N PRO A 307 -1.55 -2.97 7.58
CA PRO A 307 -0.16 -3.42 7.60
C PRO A 307 0.24 -4.19 6.32
N ASP A 308 -0.74 -4.61 5.52
CA ASP A 308 -0.60 -5.24 4.22
C ASP A 308 -0.16 -4.27 3.11
N LEU A 309 -0.31 -2.96 3.31
CA LEU A 309 -0.03 -1.94 2.28
C LEU A 309 1.23 -1.10 2.52
N VAL A 310 1.92 -1.27 3.65
CA VAL A 310 3.15 -0.53 3.97
C VAL A 310 4.27 -1.45 4.45
N ALA A 311 5.43 -1.33 3.81
CA ALA A 311 6.63 -2.09 4.16
C ALA A 311 7.29 -1.58 5.45
N ALA A 312 7.17 -0.30 5.74
CA ALA A 312 7.67 0.35 6.96
C ALA A 312 7.04 1.75 7.12
N ILE A 313 7.07 2.29 8.35
CA ILE A 313 6.56 3.62 8.66
C ILE A 313 7.57 4.52 9.38
N ALA A 314 7.42 5.84 9.21
CA ALA A 314 8.24 6.84 9.89
C ALA A 314 7.45 8.01 10.51
N PRO A 315 6.79 7.85 11.66
CA PRO A 315 6.10 8.97 12.32
C PRO A 315 7.08 10.03 12.85
N VAL A 316 6.86 11.30 12.51
CA VAL A 316 7.62 12.45 13.03
C VAL A 316 6.73 13.27 13.95
N ALA A 317 7.17 13.50 15.19
CA ALA A 317 6.41 14.21 16.22
C ALA A 317 4.98 13.63 16.42
N GLY A 318 4.78 12.34 16.17
CA GLY A 318 3.45 11.76 15.96
C GLY A 318 3.32 10.25 16.24
N LEU A 319 4.35 9.57 16.75
CA LEU A 319 4.29 8.12 17.00
C LEU A 319 3.21 7.79 18.03
N ARG A 320 2.31 6.88 17.67
CA ARG A 320 1.30 6.24 18.53
C ARG A 320 1.28 4.74 18.22
N ALA A 321 0.66 3.93 19.08
CA ALA A 321 0.50 2.49 18.88
C ALA A 321 -0.89 2.04 19.33
N GLY A 322 -1.92 2.67 18.76
CA GLY A 322 -3.30 2.60 19.22
C GLY A 322 -3.76 3.85 19.99
N ARG A 323 -5.00 3.81 20.48
CA ARG A 323 -5.59 4.84 21.36
C ARG A 323 -5.06 4.66 22.80
N PRO A 324 -5.16 5.66 23.67
CA PRO A 324 -4.97 5.45 25.10
C PRO A 324 -5.94 4.41 25.65
N ASP A 325 -5.47 3.56 26.56
CA ASP A 325 -6.29 2.55 27.22
C ASP A 325 -7.39 3.23 28.06
N PRO A 326 -8.69 2.92 27.82
CA PRO A 326 -9.79 3.49 28.60
C PRO A 326 -9.70 3.21 30.10
N ALA A 327 -9.08 2.10 30.51
CA ALA A 327 -8.87 1.74 31.91
C ALA A 327 -7.61 2.39 32.50
N ASN A 328 -6.63 2.75 31.67
CA ASN A 328 -5.42 3.46 32.10
C ASN A 328 -4.78 4.23 30.94
N THR A 329 -5.14 5.51 30.80
CA THR A 329 -4.73 6.34 29.67
C THR A 329 -3.22 6.57 29.55
N SER A 330 -2.44 6.28 30.59
CA SER A 330 -0.97 6.31 30.54
C SER A 330 -0.35 5.16 29.72
N ARG A 331 -1.16 4.21 29.24
CA ARG A 331 -0.72 3.08 28.40
C ARG A 331 -1.47 3.04 27.06
N PRO A 332 -0.86 2.51 25.99
CA PRO A 332 -1.56 2.23 24.74
C PRO A 332 -2.55 1.06 24.89
N ASP A 333 -3.75 1.20 24.35
CA ASP A 333 -4.77 0.15 24.29
C ASP A 333 -4.37 -0.95 23.28
N PRO A 334 -4.11 -2.19 23.73
CA PRO A 334 -3.75 -3.30 22.85
C PRO A 334 -4.89 -3.79 21.94
N LEU A 335 -6.15 -3.40 22.19
CA LEU A 335 -7.29 -3.73 21.34
C LEU A 335 -7.39 -2.81 20.12
N SER A 336 -6.97 -1.55 20.28
CA SER A 336 -7.09 -0.52 19.25
C SER A 336 -6.05 -0.59 18.12
N CYS A 337 -5.01 -1.40 18.27
CA CYS A 337 -3.98 -1.59 17.24
C CYS A 337 -3.44 -3.04 17.27
N ARG A 338 -3.78 -3.81 16.22
CA ARG A 338 -3.48 -5.24 16.06
C ARG A 338 -3.15 -5.58 14.61
N PRO A 339 -2.04 -5.08 14.05
CA PRO A 339 -1.68 -5.41 12.69
C PRO A 339 -1.44 -6.93 12.55
N THR A 340 -1.85 -7.48 11.41
CA THR A 340 -1.74 -8.92 11.10
C THR A 340 -0.31 -9.39 10.86
N ARG A 341 0.62 -8.45 10.66
CA ARG A 341 2.05 -8.69 10.49
C ARG A 341 2.89 -7.64 11.23
N PRO A 342 4.18 -7.92 11.51
CA PRO A 342 5.11 -6.90 12.02
C PRO A 342 5.21 -5.70 11.07
N VAL A 343 5.37 -4.49 11.59
CA VAL A 343 5.56 -3.29 10.75
C VAL A 343 6.78 -2.53 11.24
N PRO A 344 7.91 -2.57 10.52
CA PRO A 344 9.11 -1.81 10.89
C PRO A 344 8.81 -0.32 11.10
N VAL A 345 9.30 0.24 12.19
CA VAL A 345 9.04 1.64 12.60
C VAL A 345 10.34 2.40 12.83
N ILE A 346 10.45 3.60 12.27
CA ILE A 346 11.47 4.59 12.66
C ILE A 346 10.80 5.92 13.04
N ALA A 347 10.84 6.29 14.31
CA ALA A 347 10.21 7.52 14.79
C ALA A 347 11.22 8.60 15.19
N PHE A 348 10.78 9.85 15.12
CA PHE A 348 11.57 11.02 15.52
C PHE A 348 10.74 11.93 16.41
N HIS A 349 11.26 12.32 17.58
CA HIS A 349 10.48 13.12 18.53
C HIS A 349 11.37 14.01 19.40
N GLY A 350 10.99 15.28 19.53
CA GLY A 350 11.64 16.24 20.42
C GLY A 350 11.21 16.06 21.87
N GLN A 351 12.14 16.08 22.83
CA GLN A 351 11.80 15.93 24.25
C GLN A 351 11.23 17.21 24.87
N GLN A 352 11.37 18.36 24.20
CA GLN A 352 10.78 19.65 24.55
C GLN A 352 9.53 19.99 23.72
N ASP A 353 8.94 18.99 23.06
CA ASP A 353 7.69 19.14 22.32
C ASP A 353 6.53 19.45 23.29
N ASN A 354 6.04 20.69 23.29
CA ASN A 354 4.92 21.12 24.14
C ASN A 354 3.54 20.90 23.49
N THR A 355 3.50 20.48 22.21
CA THR A 355 2.25 20.22 21.49
C THR A 355 1.85 18.75 21.65
N ASN A 356 2.82 17.87 21.44
CA ASN A 356 2.74 16.43 21.56
C ASN A 356 3.81 15.96 22.56
N PRO A 357 3.59 16.14 23.89
CA PRO A 357 4.58 15.87 24.92
C PRO A 357 5.25 14.50 24.82
N TYR A 358 6.58 14.49 24.72
CA TYR A 358 7.36 13.24 24.78
C TYR A 358 7.01 12.34 25.97
N PRO A 359 6.88 12.86 27.22
CA PRO A 359 6.49 12.04 28.37
C PRO A 359 5.02 11.63 28.40
N GLY A 360 4.18 12.11 27.47
CA GLY A 360 2.72 11.97 27.55
C GLY A 360 2.09 13.00 28.48
N GLY A 361 0.88 12.75 28.95
CA GLY A 361 0.10 13.67 29.79
C GLY A 361 -0.45 14.89 29.03
N GLY A 362 -0.51 14.81 27.69
CA GLY A 362 -1.02 15.89 26.84
C GLY A 362 -2.55 15.88 26.71
N SER A 363 -3.06 16.16 25.51
CA SER A 363 -4.48 16.03 25.20
C SER A 363 -5.01 14.61 25.40
N GLU A 364 -6.32 14.41 25.33
CA GLU A 364 -6.96 13.08 25.43
C GLU A 364 -6.32 12.05 24.49
N LEU A 365 -5.89 12.50 23.31
CA LEU A 365 -5.24 11.67 22.30
C LEU A 365 -3.74 11.40 22.54
N TRP A 366 -3.15 12.01 23.57
CA TRP A 366 -1.71 12.04 23.83
C TRP A 366 -1.36 11.77 25.31
N GLN A 367 -2.15 10.92 25.95
CA GLN A 367 -1.99 10.60 27.38
C GLN A 367 -0.75 9.75 27.68
N TYR A 368 -0.48 8.70 26.89
CA TYR A 368 0.72 7.88 27.08
C TYR A 368 1.96 8.49 26.40
N SER A 369 3.15 8.12 26.90
CA SER A 369 4.44 8.63 26.44
C SER A 369 4.87 8.09 25.07
N VAL A 370 5.74 8.82 24.37
CA VAL A 370 6.34 8.34 23.10
C VAL A 370 7.14 7.03 23.31
N PRO A 371 7.93 6.87 24.39
CA PRO A 371 8.52 5.58 24.74
C PRO A 371 7.51 4.45 24.94
N ALA A 372 6.35 4.71 25.55
CA ALA A 372 5.29 3.70 25.70
C ALA A 372 4.73 3.27 24.34
N ALA A 373 4.59 4.21 23.40
CA ALA A 373 4.22 3.90 22.01
C ALA A 373 5.26 2.99 21.34
N GLN A 374 6.55 3.32 21.48
CA GLN A 374 7.65 2.52 20.93
C GLN A 374 7.67 1.11 21.52
N GLN A 375 7.57 0.99 22.84
CA GLN A 375 7.49 -0.30 23.54
C GLN A 375 6.32 -1.15 23.04
N ARG A 376 5.17 -0.52 22.78
CA ARG A 376 4.02 -1.23 22.22
C ARG A 376 4.27 -1.72 20.80
N TRP A 377 4.91 -0.93 19.92
CA TRP A 377 5.34 -1.42 18.60
C TRP A 377 6.32 -2.58 18.70
N ALA A 378 7.29 -2.50 19.63
CA ALA A 378 8.21 -3.61 19.87
C ALA A 378 7.49 -4.90 20.34
N ALA A 379 6.43 -4.76 21.14
CA ALA A 379 5.59 -5.88 21.55
C ALA A 379 4.73 -6.43 20.39
N ILE A 380 4.16 -5.55 19.56
CA ILE A 380 3.41 -5.93 18.34
C ILE A 380 4.30 -6.73 17.38
N ASP A 381 5.54 -6.29 17.21
CA ASP A 381 6.52 -6.92 16.32
C ASP A 381 7.25 -8.09 16.98
N ALA A 382 6.95 -8.43 18.24
CA ALA A 382 7.57 -9.51 19.02
C ALA A 382 9.11 -9.43 19.05
N CYS A 383 9.64 -8.24 19.38
CA CYS A 383 11.08 -8.05 19.53
C CYS A 383 11.64 -8.86 20.71
N PRO A 384 12.71 -9.65 20.51
CA PRO A 384 13.18 -10.61 21.50
C PRO A 384 14.04 -9.99 22.62
N ALA A 385 14.64 -8.83 22.37
CA ALA A 385 15.59 -8.19 23.26
C ALA A 385 15.14 -6.80 23.71
N ALA A 386 15.68 -6.36 24.84
CA ALA A 386 15.58 -4.98 25.30
C ALA A 386 16.21 -4.01 24.27
N PRO A 387 15.79 -2.73 24.23
CA PRO A 387 16.29 -1.80 23.24
C PRO A 387 17.76 -1.43 23.53
N VAL A 388 18.51 -1.21 22.46
CA VAL A 388 19.86 -0.64 22.53
C VAL A 388 19.76 0.87 22.36
N THR A 389 20.32 1.60 23.33
CA THR A 389 20.40 3.06 23.31
C THR A 389 21.79 3.50 22.81
N THR A 390 21.82 4.40 21.84
CA THR A 390 23.06 4.90 21.24
C THR A 390 22.99 6.42 21.09
N THR A 391 23.97 7.14 21.61
CA THR A 391 24.16 8.56 21.31
C THR A 391 24.61 8.71 19.85
N VAL A 392 23.80 9.41 19.06
CA VAL A 392 24.04 9.65 17.62
C VAL A 392 24.68 11.01 17.40
N ALA A 393 24.30 11.99 18.21
CA ALA A 393 24.85 13.33 18.22
C ALA A 393 24.70 13.94 19.63
N ALA A 394 25.15 15.18 19.83
CA ALA A 394 25.17 15.82 21.14
C ALA A 394 23.79 15.82 21.81
N HIS A 395 22.72 16.07 21.05
CA HIS A 395 21.35 16.09 21.57
C HIS A 395 20.47 14.96 21.03
N VAL A 396 21.05 13.98 20.34
CA VAL A 396 20.27 12.95 19.65
C VAL A 396 20.65 11.57 20.15
N THR A 397 19.66 10.86 20.68
CA THR A 397 19.79 9.47 21.11
C THR A 397 18.87 8.58 20.29
N ARG A 398 19.40 7.49 19.74
CA ARG A 398 18.62 6.41 19.11
C ARG A 398 18.37 5.30 20.11
N ILE A 399 17.11 4.95 20.32
CA ILE A 399 16.65 3.81 21.11
C ILE A 399 16.11 2.77 20.12
N ALA A 400 16.71 1.59 20.02
CA ALA A 400 16.41 0.63 18.96
C ALA A 400 16.11 -0.78 19.49
N TYR A 401 14.91 -1.27 19.20
CA TYR A 401 14.61 -2.71 19.23
C TYR A 401 14.96 -3.29 17.86
N ASN A 402 15.77 -4.34 17.82
CA ASN A 402 16.21 -4.96 16.57
C ASN A 402 15.88 -6.45 16.54
N GLY A 403 15.82 -7.01 15.33
CA GLY A 403 15.66 -8.45 15.13
C GLY A 403 14.32 -8.96 15.63
N CYS A 404 13.27 -8.16 15.45
CA CYS A 404 11.91 -8.54 15.78
C CYS A 404 11.39 -9.59 14.78
N ARG A 405 10.17 -10.11 15.00
CA ARG A 405 9.56 -11.11 14.11
C ARG A 405 9.60 -10.64 12.66
N ASP A 406 9.88 -11.56 11.74
CA ASP A 406 10.05 -11.32 10.31
C ASP A 406 11.11 -10.28 9.94
N GLY A 407 12.10 -10.06 10.82
CA GLY A 407 13.21 -9.13 10.58
C GLY A 407 12.84 -7.66 10.74
N ALA A 408 11.69 -7.34 11.35
CA ALA A 408 11.31 -5.96 11.65
C ALA A 408 12.21 -5.34 12.73
N ASP A 409 12.31 -4.02 12.72
CA ASP A 409 12.99 -3.24 13.77
C ASP A 409 12.11 -2.05 14.20
N VAL A 410 12.25 -1.58 15.44
CA VAL A 410 11.51 -0.44 16.00
C VAL A 410 12.48 0.56 16.61
N HIS A 411 12.73 1.66 15.89
CA HIS A 411 13.69 2.70 16.24
C HIS A 411 12.99 4.00 16.65
N LEU A 412 13.53 4.68 17.67
CA LEU A 412 13.12 6.02 18.08
C LEU A 412 14.35 6.91 18.21
N TYR A 413 14.35 8.04 17.53
CA TYR A 413 15.30 9.12 17.71
C TYR A 413 14.69 10.16 18.64
N ALA A 414 15.17 10.18 19.89
CA ALA A 414 14.81 11.16 20.90
C ALA A 414 15.80 12.33 20.84
N ILE A 415 15.28 13.55 20.76
CA ILE A 415 16.07 14.77 20.56
C ILE A 415 15.90 15.65 21.79
N SER A 416 16.91 15.71 22.66
CA SER A 416 16.78 16.27 24.01
C SER A 416 16.48 17.76 24.05
N ASP A 417 16.95 18.50 23.06
CA ASP A 417 16.70 19.93 22.89
C ASP A 417 15.60 20.25 21.87
N GLY A 418 15.08 19.22 21.19
CA GLY A 418 14.14 19.36 20.08
C GLY A 418 12.71 19.63 20.55
N GLY A 419 12.01 20.48 19.80
CA GLY A 419 10.58 20.74 19.99
C GLY A 419 9.67 19.93 19.07
N HIS A 420 8.48 20.48 18.80
CA HIS A 420 7.49 19.95 17.87
C HIS A 420 7.88 20.24 16.40
N THR A 421 8.96 19.63 15.91
CA THR A 421 9.57 20.03 14.62
C THR A 421 9.92 18.83 13.75
N TRP A 422 10.34 19.09 12.50
CA TRP A 422 10.85 18.06 11.58
C TRP A 422 12.40 18.05 11.60
N PRO A 423 13.07 17.05 12.17
CA PRO A 423 14.52 17.08 12.32
C PRO A 423 15.26 17.24 10.99
N GLY A 424 16.13 18.23 10.92
CA GLY A 424 16.92 18.58 9.73
C GLY A 424 16.21 19.47 8.70
N THR A 425 14.96 19.89 8.91
CA THR A 425 14.31 20.86 7.99
C THR A 425 14.91 22.25 8.14
N THR A 426 15.13 22.96 7.02
CA THR A 426 15.52 24.39 7.06
C THR A 426 14.31 25.31 7.21
N GLN A 427 13.10 24.77 7.07
CA GLN A 427 11.88 25.54 7.16
C GLN A 427 11.63 25.97 8.60
N ALA A 428 11.33 27.25 8.79
CA ALA A 428 10.99 27.78 10.09
C ALA A 428 9.71 27.15 10.64
N SER A 429 9.69 26.89 11.95
CA SER A 429 8.52 26.39 12.68
C SER A 429 8.30 27.25 13.94
N PRO A 430 7.89 28.52 13.78
CA PRO A 430 7.80 29.46 14.90
C PRO A 430 6.87 28.93 15.99
N GLY A 431 7.28 29.06 17.26
CA GLY A 431 6.50 28.63 18.42
C GLY A 431 6.56 27.12 18.72
N ASN A 432 7.20 26.32 17.86
CA ASN A 432 7.27 24.86 18.03
C ASN A 432 8.56 24.37 18.71
N GLY A 433 9.39 25.27 19.26
CA GLY A 433 10.67 24.91 19.89
C GLY A 433 11.80 24.69 18.88
N ASN A 434 12.92 24.10 19.33
CA ASN A 434 14.11 23.95 18.50
C ASN A 434 13.92 22.91 17.38
N THR A 435 14.46 23.20 16.20
CA THR A 435 14.61 22.23 15.12
C THR A 435 16.06 21.77 15.08
N THR A 436 16.34 20.55 15.52
CA THR A 436 17.71 20.02 15.46
C THR A 436 18.22 19.95 14.02
N ARG A 437 19.50 20.28 13.85
CA ARG A 437 20.25 20.18 12.58
C ARG A 437 21.32 19.08 12.62
N GLU A 438 21.43 18.38 13.75
CA GLU A 438 22.43 17.32 13.96
C GLU A 438 22.10 16.04 13.19
N ILE A 439 20.83 15.83 12.86
CA ILE A 439 20.35 14.72 12.04
C ILE A 439 19.37 15.19 10.97
N SER A 440 19.23 14.40 9.91
CA SER A 440 18.20 14.55 8.90
C SER A 440 17.21 13.39 9.02
N ALA A 441 15.95 13.69 9.40
CA ALA A 441 14.90 12.68 9.46
C ALA A 441 14.71 12.01 8.09
N ASN A 442 14.76 12.77 7.00
CA ASN A 442 14.61 12.25 5.63
C ASN A 442 15.70 11.24 5.28
N THR A 443 16.95 11.53 5.64
CA THR A 443 18.08 10.64 5.34
C THR A 443 17.97 9.33 6.13
N LEU A 444 17.73 9.44 7.44
CA LEU A 444 17.64 8.29 8.33
C LEU A 444 16.41 7.42 8.02
N MET A 445 15.25 8.03 7.75
CA MET A 445 14.06 7.27 7.37
C MET A 445 14.25 6.57 6.02
N TRP A 446 14.93 7.20 5.06
CA TRP A 446 15.16 6.57 3.77
C TRP A 446 16.11 5.37 3.88
N GLN A 447 17.21 5.52 4.62
CA GLN A 447 18.13 4.40 4.93
C GLN A 447 17.39 3.24 5.63
N PHE A 448 16.45 3.56 6.52
CA PHE A 448 15.62 2.57 7.19
C PHE A 448 14.65 1.88 6.21
N PHE A 449 13.88 2.64 5.43
CA PHE A 449 12.90 2.14 4.48
C PHE A 449 13.48 1.16 3.47
N GLN A 450 14.66 1.45 2.92
CA GLN A 450 15.32 0.62 1.91
C GLN A 450 15.59 -0.82 2.36
N ARG A 451 15.59 -1.09 3.67
CA ARG A 451 15.80 -2.42 4.24
C ARG A 451 14.55 -3.31 4.16
N TYR A 452 13.38 -2.73 3.91
CA TYR A 452 12.10 -3.43 4.03
C TYR A 452 11.31 -3.42 2.72
N ARG A 453 10.62 -4.53 2.48
CA ARG A 453 9.64 -4.72 1.42
C ARG A 453 8.41 -5.40 2.01
N LEU A 454 7.25 -5.16 1.40
CA LEU A 454 6.06 -5.94 1.72
C LEU A 454 6.33 -7.42 1.40
N PRO A 455 6.00 -8.35 2.31
CA PRO A 455 5.96 -9.77 1.99
C PRO A 455 5.03 -9.97 0.80
N GLY A 456 5.43 -10.80 -0.17
CA GLY A 456 4.79 -10.92 -1.50
C GLY A 456 3.26 -10.77 -1.49
N ALA A 457 2.81 -9.76 -2.22
CA ALA A 457 1.42 -9.53 -2.62
C ALA A 457 0.94 -10.62 -3.58
#